data_AF-X0UTN9-F1
#
_entry.id   AF-X0UTN9-F1
#
_cell.length_a   1.000
_cell.length_b   1.000
_cell.length_c   1.000
_cell.angle_alpha   90.00
_cell.angle_beta   90.00
_cell.angle_gamma   90.00
#
_symmetry.space_group_name_H-M   'P 1'
#
loop_
_entity.id
_entity.type
_entity.pdbx_description
1 polymer ?
#
loop_
_entity_poly.entity_id
_entity_poly.type
_entity_poly.pdbx_seq_one_letter_code
_entity_poly.pdbx_strand_id
1 'polypeptide(L)'
;RKDGFAYDLGPHNIHSSRDSVLRFLKGMLGDDFIEHEFNSEIYFRRKRIKYPFEGHDIFGAIPIWTAMGCGMSFLATRIRTSFMRSYPDDGSYRTWIINRFGRRFYDIFFGPYSEKVWGIPPAELSKVIAEKRISVRGLIELIHSILFGVEQYHPENPRLQKNYYPREGVGMIADKFTNEIKQHGGNIITGAVVKCLGFKDGKINEIGFEKDGRKENITIGANDYMLSTVPLNEMVLMIDGAIPEEVREAAQKLDFTSEVFLYMNVNR
;
A
#
# COMPACT_ATOMS: atom_id res chain seq x y z
N ARG A 1 -8.30 -16.80 14.00
CA ARG A 1 -8.56 -16.60 15.46
C ARG A 1 -7.67 -17.54 16.25
N LYS A 2 -7.15 -17.12 17.40
CA LYS A 2 -6.34 -17.96 18.30
C LYS A 2 -6.49 -17.43 19.74
N ASP A 3 -6.70 -18.33 20.69
CA ASP A 3 -6.83 -18.04 22.13
C ASP A 3 -7.88 -16.95 22.45
N GLY A 4 -9.00 -16.96 21.73
CA GLY A 4 -10.08 -15.96 21.90
C GLY A 4 -9.87 -14.64 21.13
N PHE A 5 -8.71 -14.42 20.52
CA PHE A 5 -8.40 -13.22 19.75
C PHE A 5 -8.57 -13.44 18.24
N ALA A 6 -8.99 -12.40 17.52
CA ALA A 6 -9.01 -12.33 16.06
C ALA A 6 -7.81 -11.53 15.55
N TYR A 7 -7.26 -11.94 14.41
CA TYR A 7 -6.09 -11.30 13.81
C TYR A 7 -6.30 -11.21 12.31
N ASP A 8 -6.14 -10.00 11.78
CA ASP A 8 -5.99 -9.75 10.36
C ASP A 8 -4.52 -9.80 9.99
N LEU A 9 -4.21 -10.12 8.73
CA LEU A 9 -2.85 -10.05 8.17
C LEU A 9 -2.43 -8.59 7.96
N GLY A 10 -2.16 -7.90 9.07
CA GLY A 10 -1.79 -6.49 9.10
C GLY A 10 -2.95 -5.55 9.41
N PRO A 11 -2.65 -4.26 9.65
CA PRO A 11 -3.66 -3.25 9.94
C PRO A 11 -4.44 -2.89 8.67
N HIS A 12 -5.76 -2.99 8.72
CA HIS A 12 -6.63 -2.59 7.62
C HIS A 12 -7.48 -1.39 8.02
N ASN A 13 -7.55 -0.40 7.13
CA ASN A 13 -8.54 0.67 7.19
C ASN A 13 -9.21 0.74 5.82
N ILE A 14 -10.53 0.58 5.76
CA ILE A 14 -11.25 0.61 4.49
C ILE A 14 -11.68 2.05 4.21
N HIS A 15 -11.18 2.59 3.12
CA HIS A 15 -11.49 3.94 2.65
C HIS A 15 -11.47 3.96 1.12
N SER A 16 -12.30 4.79 0.49
CA SER A 16 -12.32 4.92 -0.97
C SER A 16 -12.75 6.32 -1.39
N SER A 17 -12.15 6.81 -2.49
CA SER A 17 -12.62 8.02 -3.16
C SER A 17 -13.87 7.77 -4.02
N ARG A 18 -14.27 6.50 -4.19
CA ARG A 18 -15.44 6.10 -4.98
C ARG A 18 -16.56 5.65 -4.05
N ASP A 19 -17.58 6.49 -3.89
CA ASP A 19 -18.77 6.18 -3.09
C ASP A 19 -19.49 4.90 -3.52
N SER A 20 -19.36 4.50 -4.79
CA SER A 20 -19.91 3.24 -5.28
C SER A 20 -19.32 2.03 -4.55
N VAL A 21 -18.02 2.07 -4.21
CA VAL A 21 -17.34 0.99 -3.49
C VAL A 21 -17.82 0.93 -2.04
N LEU A 22 -17.92 2.09 -1.37
CA LEU A 22 -18.38 2.15 0.01
C LEU A 22 -19.84 1.71 0.13
N ARG A 23 -20.71 2.14 -0.80
CA ARG A 23 -22.11 1.69 -0.83
C ARG A 23 -22.24 0.19 -1.09
N PHE A 24 -21.42 -0.36 -1.98
CA PHE A 24 -21.38 -1.80 -2.23
C PHE A 24 -21.00 -2.58 -0.97
N LEU A 25 -19.90 -2.19 -0.31
CA LEU A 25 -19.47 -2.83 0.94
C LEU A 25 -20.50 -2.66 2.06
N LYS A 26 -21.09 -1.46 2.21
CA LYS A 26 -22.15 -1.19 3.19
C LYS A 26 -23.40 -2.03 2.91
N GLY A 27 -23.79 -2.22 1.66
CA GLY A 27 -24.92 -3.07 1.29
C GLY A 27 -24.67 -4.54 1.64
N MET A 28 -23.45 -5.02 1.43
CA MET A 28 -23.05 -6.41 1.71
C MET A 28 -22.89 -6.70 3.22
N LEU A 29 -22.29 -5.76 3.97
CA LEU A 29 -21.94 -5.94 5.38
C LEU A 29 -22.98 -5.35 6.34
N GLY A 30 -23.86 -4.47 5.89
CA GLY A 30 -24.90 -3.84 6.72
C GLY A 30 -24.30 -3.12 7.94
N ASP A 31 -24.83 -3.43 9.12
CA ASP A 31 -24.43 -2.83 10.40
C ASP A 31 -23.06 -3.30 10.93
N ASP A 32 -22.47 -4.28 10.27
CA ASP A 32 -21.11 -4.73 10.58
C ASP A 32 -20.04 -3.88 9.87
N PHE A 33 -20.42 -3.02 8.91
CA PHE A 33 -19.51 -2.03 8.33
C PHE A 33 -19.50 -0.76 9.18
N ILE A 34 -18.58 -0.73 10.14
CA ILE A 34 -18.51 0.27 11.19
C ILE A 34 -17.64 1.43 10.71
N GLU A 35 -18.19 2.65 10.75
CA GLU A 35 -17.42 3.87 10.56
C GLU A 35 -16.65 4.20 11.83
N HIS A 36 -15.39 4.62 11.69
CA HIS A 36 -14.57 5.07 12.81
C HIS A 36 -13.69 6.25 12.41
N GLU A 37 -13.29 7.03 13.42
CA GLU A 37 -12.34 8.12 13.22
C GLU A 37 -10.93 7.57 12.92
N PHE A 38 -10.23 8.23 11.99
CA PHE A 38 -8.84 7.91 11.71
C PHE A 38 -7.94 8.59 12.73
N ASN A 39 -7.39 7.80 13.65
CA ASN A 39 -6.40 8.28 14.60
C ASN A 39 -5.06 7.58 14.34
N SER A 40 -4.09 8.33 13.83
CA SER A 40 -2.75 7.84 13.54
C SER A 40 -1.71 8.76 14.17
N GLU A 41 -0.68 8.15 14.75
CA GLU A 41 0.42 8.87 15.37
C GLU A 41 1.77 8.35 14.87
N ILE A 42 2.71 9.28 14.72
CA ILE A 42 4.11 8.98 14.44
C ILE A 42 4.85 9.01 15.77
N TYR A 43 5.45 7.89 16.14
CA TYR A 43 6.36 7.83 17.29
C TYR A 43 7.78 8.19 16.86
N PHE A 44 8.21 9.41 17.19
CA PHE A 44 9.49 9.96 16.78
C PHE A 44 10.21 10.59 17.97
N ARG A 45 11.47 10.21 18.22
CA ARG A 45 12.32 10.72 19.32
C ARG A 45 11.62 10.72 20.69
N ARG A 46 10.93 9.63 21.02
CA ARG A 46 10.17 9.45 22.28
C ARG A 46 8.98 10.41 22.44
N LYS A 47 8.52 11.00 21.34
CA LYS A 47 7.32 11.84 21.28
C LYS A 47 6.34 11.23 20.29
N ARG A 48 5.05 11.37 20.57
CA ARG A 48 3.96 11.03 19.64
C ARG A 48 3.58 12.32 18.92
N ILE A 49 3.49 12.24 17.60
CA ILE A 49 3.11 13.35 16.73
C ILE A 49 1.88 12.89 15.98
N LYS A 50 0.75 13.61 16.06
CA LYS A 50 -0.43 13.23 15.31
C LYS A 50 -0.19 13.30 13.79
N TYR A 51 -0.87 12.44 13.06
CA TYR A 51 -0.88 12.42 11.61
C TYR A 51 -2.34 12.45 11.09
N PRO A 52 -2.70 13.40 10.21
CA PRO A 52 -1.88 14.49 9.68
C PRO A 52 -1.40 15.47 10.78
N PHE A 53 -0.31 16.20 10.52
CA PHE A 53 0.35 16.98 11.57
C PHE A 53 -0.54 18.11 12.13
N GLU A 54 -0.79 18.11 13.43
CA GLU A 54 -1.42 19.24 14.12
C GLU A 54 -0.36 20.26 14.57
N GLY A 55 -0.70 21.55 14.47
CA GLY A 55 0.24 22.67 14.47
C GLY A 55 1.25 22.76 15.62
N HIS A 56 0.93 22.21 16.80
CA HIS A 56 1.77 22.32 17.99
C HIS A 56 2.63 21.07 18.25
N ASP A 57 2.28 19.90 17.71
CA ASP A 57 2.92 18.63 18.04
C ASP A 57 4.36 18.52 17.51
N ILE A 58 4.66 19.17 16.39
CA ILE A 58 6.00 19.16 15.78
C ILE A 58 7.01 19.96 16.60
N PHE A 59 6.60 21.08 17.20
CA PHE A 59 7.49 21.97 17.94
C PHE A 59 8.06 21.30 19.21
N GLY A 60 7.33 20.34 19.78
CA GLY A 60 7.81 19.54 20.92
C GLY A 60 8.65 18.31 20.53
N ALA A 61 8.57 17.86 19.28
CA ALA A 61 9.22 16.62 18.83
C ALA A 61 10.56 16.85 18.12
N ILE A 62 10.75 18.02 17.50
CA ILE A 62 11.97 18.38 16.77
C ILE A 62 12.68 19.54 17.50
N PRO A 63 13.93 19.37 17.98
CA PRO A 63 14.69 20.45 18.59
C PRO A 63 14.86 21.63 17.64
N ILE A 64 14.81 22.86 18.16
CA ILE A 64 14.86 24.09 17.36
C ILE A 64 16.06 24.13 16.39
N TRP A 65 17.25 23.73 16.85
CA TRP A 65 18.45 23.67 16.00
C TRP A 65 18.34 22.65 14.86
N THR A 66 17.60 21.56 15.09
CA THR A 66 17.30 20.58 14.05
C THR A 66 16.32 21.16 13.03
N ALA A 67 15.26 21.81 13.50
CA ALA A 67 14.27 22.46 12.65
C ALA A 67 14.90 23.58 11.80
N MET A 68 15.73 24.44 12.40
CA MET A 68 16.51 25.47 11.69
C MET A 68 17.43 24.84 10.64
N GLY A 69 18.11 23.73 10.98
CA GLY A 69 18.92 22.98 10.03
C GLY A 69 18.12 22.46 8.84
N CYS A 70 16.91 21.94 9.08
CA CYS A 70 16.00 21.52 8.00
C CYS A 70 15.60 22.71 7.11
N GLY A 71 15.24 23.85 7.72
CA GLY A 71 14.90 25.07 7.00
C GLY A 71 16.04 25.60 6.13
N MET A 72 17.27 25.67 6.67
CA MET A 72 18.46 26.06 5.92
C MET A 72 18.78 25.08 4.78
N SER A 73 18.66 23.78 5.03
CA SER A 73 18.88 22.75 4.00
C SER A 73 17.86 22.85 2.85
N PHE A 74 16.60 23.15 3.18
CA PHE A 74 15.57 23.42 2.19
C PHE A 74 15.85 24.71 1.41
N LEU A 75 16.22 25.79 2.08
CA LEU A 75 16.57 27.05 1.42
C LEU A 75 17.76 26.87 0.46
N ALA A 76 18.81 26.18 0.90
CA ALA A 76 19.95 25.84 0.05
C ALA A 76 19.53 25.03 -1.18
N THR A 77 18.59 24.09 -1.01
CA THR A 77 18.02 23.32 -2.12
C THR A 77 17.25 24.23 -3.08
N ARG A 78 16.42 25.15 -2.58
CA ARG A 78 15.66 26.11 -3.40
C ARG A 78 16.55 27.07 -4.18
N ILE A 79 17.59 27.59 -3.54
CA ILE A 79 18.60 28.44 -4.18
C ILE A 79 19.28 27.66 -5.29
N ARG A 80 19.79 26.46 -4.98
CA ARG A 80 20.45 25.58 -5.97
C ARG A 80 19.55 25.29 -7.17
N THR A 81 18.27 24.97 -6.94
CA THR A 81 17.32 24.66 -8.01
C THR A 81 16.88 25.89 -8.79
N SER A 82 16.87 27.08 -8.18
CA SER A 82 16.54 28.33 -8.88
C SER A 82 17.60 28.72 -9.92
N PHE A 83 18.84 28.25 -9.76
CA PHE A 83 19.93 28.47 -10.72
C PHE A 83 20.06 27.34 -11.75
N MET A 84 19.26 26.26 -11.64
CA MET A 84 19.25 25.15 -12.60
C MET A 84 18.00 25.23 -13.47
N ARG A 85 18.13 24.97 -14.79
CA ARG A 85 17.00 25.00 -15.75
C ARG A 85 15.96 23.90 -15.50
N SER A 86 16.30 22.85 -14.77
CA SER A 86 15.39 21.77 -14.39
C SER A 86 15.83 21.18 -13.04
N TYR A 87 14.87 20.67 -12.26
CA TYR A 87 15.19 19.84 -11.11
C TYR A 87 15.96 18.59 -11.60
N PRO A 88 17.03 18.15 -10.91
CA PRO A 88 17.65 16.87 -11.24
C PRO A 88 16.59 15.79 -11.14
N ASP A 89 16.51 14.96 -12.18
CA ASP A 89 15.45 14.00 -12.45
C ASP A 89 14.82 13.44 -11.17
N ASP A 90 13.55 13.80 -10.97
CA ASP A 90 12.72 13.37 -9.85
C ASP A 90 12.47 11.84 -9.88
N GLY A 91 13.12 11.04 -10.73
CA GLY A 91 12.87 9.61 -10.96
C GLY A 91 12.91 8.68 -9.74
N SER A 92 13.47 9.12 -8.60
CA SER A 92 13.48 8.34 -7.36
C SER A 92 12.75 9.03 -6.21
N TYR A 93 12.23 8.25 -5.26
CA TYR A 93 11.63 8.71 -4.01
C TYR A 93 12.60 9.68 -3.32
N ARG A 94 13.87 9.30 -3.14
CA ARG A 94 14.90 10.15 -2.52
C ARG A 94 14.97 11.54 -3.16
N THR A 95 15.15 11.60 -4.48
CA THR A 95 15.32 12.89 -5.17
C THR A 95 14.05 13.74 -5.06
N TRP A 96 12.89 13.10 -5.22
CA TRP A 96 11.59 13.75 -5.11
C TRP A 96 11.39 14.43 -3.74
N ILE A 97 11.76 13.74 -2.65
CA ILE A 97 11.67 14.29 -1.29
C ILE A 97 12.69 15.41 -1.10
N ILE A 98 13.96 15.20 -1.45
CA ILE A 98 15.01 16.21 -1.24
C ILE A 98 14.62 17.51 -1.93
N ASN A 99 14.11 17.45 -3.16
CA ASN A 99 13.71 18.62 -3.94
C ASN A 99 12.54 19.40 -3.28
N ARG A 100 11.64 18.72 -2.57
CA ARG A 100 10.43 19.33 -1.96
C ARG A 100 10.57 19.68 -0.48
N PHE A 101 11.42 18.97 0.24
CA PHE A 101 11.54 19.04 1.71
C PHE A 101 12.95 19.38 2.21
N GLY A 102 13.96 19.31 1.34
CA GLY A 102 15.36 19.50 1.69
C GLY A 102 16.05 18.23 2.16
N ARG A 103 17.38 18.19 1.97
CA ARG A 103 18.23 17.03 2.28
C ARG A 103 18.12 16.59 3.72
N ARG A 104 18.26 17.53 4.66
CA ARG A 104 18.31 17.23 6.10
C ARG A 104 16.99 16.67 6.63
N PHE A 105 15.85 17.12 6.11
CA PHE A 105 14.57 16.54 6.53
C PHE A 105 14.39 15.12 5.98
N TYR A 106 14.84 14.88 4.74
CA TYR A 106 14.90 13.53 4.19
C TYR A 106 15.80 12.61 5.03
N ASP A 107 16.98 13.07 5.50
CA ASP A 107 17.89 12.28 6.36
C ASP A 107 17.24 11.85 7.68
N ILE A 108 16.51 12.76 8.32
CA ILE A 108 16.04 12.58 9.68
C ILE A 108 14.76 11.75 9.74
N PHE A 109 13.92 11.83 8.71
CA PHE A 109 12.58 11.26 8.74
C PHE A 109 12.27 10.42 7.51
N PHE A 110 12.11 11.03 6.34
CA PHE A 110 11.56 10.34 5.16
C PHE A 110 12.42 9.18 4.66
N GLY A 111 13.75 9.32 4.69
CA GLY A 111 14.69 8.29 4.25
C GLY A 111 14.61 7.03 5.11
N PRO A 112 14.95 7.13 6.41
CA PRO A 112 14.90 5.99 7.32
C PRO A 112 13.50 5.37 7.43
N TYR A 113 12.44 6.18 7.39
CA TYR A 113 11.07 5.68 7.44
C TYR A 113 10.70 4.89 6.18
N SER A 114 11.00 5.43 4.99
CA SER A 114 10.69 4.78 3.72
C SER A 114 11.48 3.48 3.57
N GLU A 115 12.77 3.49 3.88
CA GLU A 115 13.62 2.28 3.87
C GLU A 115 13.11 1.21 4.83
N LYS A 116 12.66 1.61 6.04
CA LYS A 116 12.04 0.69 7.00
C LYS A 116 10.75 0.05 6.47
N VAL A 117 9.94 0.78 5.71
CA VAL A 117 8.66 0.28 5.18
C VAL A 117 8.87 -0.62 3.97
N TRP A 118 9.77 -0.23 3.05
CA TRP A 118 9.93 -0.91 1.76
C TRP A 118 11.08 -1.93 1.75
N GLY A 119 11.99 -1.87 2.71
CA GLY A 119 13.13 -2.79 2.81
C GLY A 119 14.26 -2.52 1.81
N ILE A 120 14.15 -1.47 0.98
CA ILE A 120 15.16 -1.09 -0.02
C ILE A 120 15.53 0.40 0.09
N PRO A 121 16.72 0.81 -0.38
CA PRO A 121 17.13 2.21 -0.36
C PRO A 121 16.12 3.11 -1.11
N PRO A 122 15.74 4.29 -0.57
CA PRO A 122 14.80 5.19 -1.24
C PRO A 122 15.32 5.79 -2.56
N ALA A 123 16.59 5.54 -2.88
CA ALA A 123 17.20 5.82 -4.18
C ALA A 123 16.68 4.92 -5.31
N GLU A 124 16.27 3.71 -4.95
CA GLU A 124 15.83 2.66 -5.88
C GLU A 124 14.30 2.63 -6.00
N LEU A 125 13.59 3.25 -5.05
CA LEU A 125 12.15 3.44 -5.12
C LEU A 125 11.78 4.50 -6.15
N SER A 126 10.78 4.21 -6.98
CA SER A 126 10.19 5.18 -7.90
C SER A 126 9.55 6.35 -7.13
N LYS A 127 9.62 7.54 -7.72
CA LYS A 127 8.97 8.77 -7.22
C LYS A 127 7.46 8.65 -7.05
N VAL A 128 6.81 7.77 -7.82
CA VAL A 128 5.36 7.54 -7.78
C VAL A 128 4.92 7.12 -6.38
N ILE A 129 5.78 6.41 -5.65
CA ILE A 129 5.53 6.05 -4.25
C ILE A 129 5.42 7.31 -3.37
N ALA A 130 6.31 8.29 -3.56
CA ALA A 130 6.27 9.55 -2.82
C ALA A 130 5.03 10.36 -3.19
N GLU A 131 4.73 10.51 -4.49
CA GLU A 131 3.59 11.27 -5.01
C GLU A 131 2.25 10.77 -4.46
N LYS A 132 2.08 9.44 -4.35
CA LYS A 132 0.81 8.85 -3.88
C LYS A 132 0.70 8.74 -2.36
N ARG A 133 1.81 8.74 -1.63
CA ARG A 133 1.82 8.46 -0.18
C ARG A 133 2.03 9.70 0.69
N ILE A 134 2.51 10.81 0.13
CA ILE A 134 2.79 12.03 0.89
C ILE A 134 1.64 13.01 0.72
N SER A 135 1.04 13.41 1.85
CA SER A 135 -0.18 14.22 1.90
C SER A 135 0.01 15.70 1.58
N VAL A 136 1.24 16.18 1.39
CA VAL A 136 1.60 17.59 1.17
C VAL A 136 2.59 17.71 0.01
N ARG A 137 2.51 18.78 -0.78
CA ARG A 137 3.35 18.97 -1.98
C ARG A 137 4.78 19.38 -1.67
N GLY A 138 5.07 19.83 -0.44
CA GLY A 138 6.41 20.19 0.00
C GLY A 138 6.45 20.90 1.35
N LEU A 139 7.65 21.35 1.75
CA LEU A 139 7.88 21.92 3.08
C LEU A 139 7.09 23.21 3.35
N ILE A 140 6.90 24.07 2.34
CA ILE A 140 6.17 25.33 2.50
C ILE A 140 4.71 25.07 2.86
N GLU A 141 4.05 24.17 2.13
CA GLU A 141 2.68 23.77 2.41
C GLU A 141 2.55 23.09 3.77
N LEU A 142 3.52 22.24 4.13
CA LEU A 142 3.58 21.64 5.46
C LEU A 142 3.69 22.70 6.57
N ILE A 143 4.56 23.69 6.42
CA ILE A 143 4.68 24.77 7.42
C ILE A 143 3.39 25.59 7.47
N HIS A 144 2.80 25.90 6.32
CA HIS A 144 1.55 26.64 6.26
C HIS A 144 0.39 25.89 6.92
N SER A 145 0.27 24.58 6.70
CA SER A 145 -0.77 23.76 7.32
C SER A 145 -0.60 23.67 8.84
N ILE A 146 0.64 23.53 9.32
CA ILE A 146 0.97 23.53 10.76
C ILE A 146 0.61 24.88 11.40
N LEU A 147 1.02 26.00 10.79
CA LEU A 147 0.86 27.33 11.40
C LEU A 147 -0.59 27.83 11.38
N PHE A 148 -1.31 27.54 10.31
CA PHE A 148 -2.66 28.07 10.09
C PHE A 148 -3.77 27.04 10.30
N GLY A 149 -3.42 25.82 10.73
CA GLY A 149 -4.39 24.74 10.95
C GLY A 149 -5.15 24.34 9.68
N VAL A 150 -4.55 24.55 8.50
CA VAL A 150 -5.17 24.19 7.22
C VAL A 150 -5.11 22.67 7.08
N GLU A 151 -6.23 22.06 6.69
CA GLU A 151 -6.33 20.63 6.50
C GLU A 151 -5.24 20.14 5.53
N GLN A 152 -4.49 19.11 5.94
CA GLN A 152 -3.49 18.45 5.09
C GLN A 152 -4.22 17.53 4.12
N TYR A 153 -4.89 18.14 3.16
CA TYR A 153 -5.75 17.46 2.22
C TYR A 153 -4.99 17.19 0.92
N HIS A 154 -4.73 15.91 0.64
CA HIS A 154 -4.46 15.48 -0.72
C HIS A 154 -5.79 14.99 -1.33
N PRO A 155 -6.29 15.57 -2.43
CA PRO A 155 -7.54 15.18 -3.08
C PRO A 155 -7.64 13.69 -3.44
N GLU A 156 -6.50 13.02 -3.52
CA GLU A 156 -6.39 11.59 -3.85
C GLU A 156 -6.15 10.68 -2.64
N ASN A 157 -6.15 11.21 -1.40
CA ASN A 157 -5.92 10.40 -0.20
C ASN A 157 -7.20 10.25 0.64
N PRO A 158 -8.12 9.34 0.24
CA PRO A 158 -9.39 9.12 0.95
C PRO A 158 -9.21 8.63 2.40
N ARG A 159 -8.00 8.22 2.78
CA ARG A 159 -7.63 7.76 4.12
C ARG A 159 -7.93 8.79 5.22
N LEU A 160 -8.04 10.07 4.86
CA LEU A 160 -8.25 11.16 5.82
C LEU A 160 -9.73 11.56 5.99
N GLN A 161 -10.66 11.01 5.21
CA GLN A 161 -12.07 11.44 5.25
C GLN A 161 -12.97 10.52 6.07
N LYS A 162 -13.12 9.26 5.64
CA LYS A 162 -13.98 8.27 6.31
C LYS A 162 -13.29 6.92 6.26
N ASN A 163 -13.18 6.30 7.44
CA ASN A 163 -12.58 4.99 7.56
C ASN A 163 -13.61 4.02 8.12
N TYR A 164 -13.57 2.82 7.58
CA TYR A 164 -14.47 1.76 7.94
C TYR A 164 -13.69 0.50 8.28
N TYR A 165 -14.27 -0.30 9.17
CA TYR A 165 -13.74 -1.59 9.52
C TYR A 165 -14.86 -2.58 9.82
N PRO A 166 -14.80 -3.84 9.34
CA PRO A 166 -15.81 -4.83 9.65
C PRO A 166 -15.72 -5.27 11.12
N ARG A 167 -16.86 -5.44 11.78
CA ARG A 167 -16.96 -5.77 13.22
C ARG A 167 -16.04 -6.91 13.68
N GLU A 168 -15.94 -7.98 12.90
CA GLU A 168 -15.17 -9.19 13.23
C GLU A 168 -13.85 -9.30 12.45
N GLY A 169 -13.40 -8.22 11.80
CA GLY A 169 -12.18 -8.18 10.99
C GLY A 169 -12.42 -8.31 9.48
N VAL A 170 -11.39 -8.00 8.68
CA VAL A 170 -11.56 -7.94 7.21
C VAL A 170 -11.90 -9.28 6.55
N GLY A 171 -11.64 -10.39 7.24
CA GLY A 171 -12.05 -11.73 6.82
C GLY A 171 -13.57 -11.84 6.55
N MET A 172 -14.39 -11.04 7.24
CA MET A 172 -15.84 -11.00 7.00
C MET A 172 -16.21 -10.71 5.54
N ILE A 173 -15.40 -9.90 4.84
CA ILE A 173 -15.64 -9.57 3.43
C ILE A 173 -15.51 -10.83 2.57
N ALA A 174 -14.45 -11.62 2.79
CA ALA A 174 -14.24 -12.88 2.08
C ALA A 174 -15.32 -13.91 2.44
N ASP A 175 -15.77 -13.96 3.70
CA ASP A 175 -16.85 -14.86 4.12
C ASP A 175 -18.18 -14.52 3.42
N LYS A 176 -18.51 -13.22 3.29
CA LYS A 176 -19.71 -12.76 2.57
C LYS A 176 -19.64 -13.15 1.10
N PHE A 177 -18.53 -12.86 0.41
CA PHE A 177 -18.36 -13.28 -0.99
C PHE A 177 -18.42 -14.78 -1.17
N THR A 178 -17.79 -15.54 -0.28
CA THR A 178 -17.81 -17.01 -0.32
C THR A 178 -19.24 -17.54 -0.26
N ASN A 179 -20.05 -17.00 0.64
CA ASN A 179 -21.45 -17.40 0.79
C ASN A 179 -22.29 -16.98 -0.42
N GLU A 180 -22.11 -15.76 -0.92
CA GLU A 180 -22.84 -15.26 -2.08
C GLU A 180 -22.54 -16.06 -3.35
N ILE A 181 -21.27 -16.38 -3.61
CA ILE A 181 -20.85 -17.23 -4.73
C ILE A 181 -21.53 -18.60 -4.64
N LYS A 182 -21.50 -19.24 -3.46
CA LYS A 182 -22.14 -20.56 -3.26
C LYS A 182 -23.66 -20.51 -3.43
N GLN A 183 -24.31 -19.46 -2.94
CA GLN A 183 -25.76 -19.28 -3.09
C GLN A 183 -26.19 -19.13 -4.55
N HIS A 184 -25.33 -18.57 -5.40
CA HIS A 184 -25.55 -18.46 -6.84
C HIS A 184 -25.03 -19.66 -7.64
N GLY A 185 -24.68 -20.77 -6.97
CA GLY A 185 -24.24 -22.01 -7.61
C GLY A 185 -22.78 -22.00 -8.07
N GLY A 186 -21.99 -21.00 -7.68
CA GLY A 186 -20.56 -20.97 -7.94
C GLY A 186 -19.79 -21.99 -7.11
N ASN A 187 -18.71 -22.52 -7.69
CA ASN A 187 -17.83 -23.48 -7.03
C ASN A 187 -16.59 -22.80 -6.46
N ILE A 188 -16.22 -23.13 -5.21
CA ILE A 188 -15.01 -22.62 -4.56
C ILE A 188 -14.16 -23.82 -4.14
N ILE A 189 -13.00 -23.95 -4.76
CA ILE A 189 -12.04 -25.01 -4.49
C ILE A 189 -10.95 -24.45 -3.57
N THR A 190 -10.97 -24.85 -2.30
CA THR A 190 -9.93 -24.50 -1.33
C THR A 190 -8.91 -25.62 -1.18
N GLY A 191 -7.73 -25.32 -0.61
CA GLY A 191 -6.62 -26.26 -0.54
C GLY A 191 -6.00 -26.61 -1.89
N ALA A 192 -6.33 -25.84 -2.94
CA ALA A 192 -5.84 -26.01 -4.30
C ALA A 192 -4.78 -24.96 -4.62
N VAL A 193 -3.59 -25.41 -5.03
CA VAL A 193 -2.47 -24.55 -5.43
C VAL A 193 -2.29 -24.67 -6.93
N VAL A 194 -2.53 -23.59 -7.68
CA VAL A 194 -2.26 -23.55 -9.11
C VAL A 194 -0.76 -23.74 -9.36
N LYS A 195 -0.41 -24.66 -10.26
CA LYS A 195 0.98 -25.03 -10.58
C LYS A 195 1.37 -24.70 -12.01
N CYS A 196 0.44 -24.81 -12.95
CA CYS A 196 0.68 -24.51 -14.36
C CYS A 196 -0.57 -23.98 -15.06
N LEU A 197 -0.36 -23.24 -16.13
CA LEU A 197 -1.39 -22.73 -17.02
C LEU A 197 -1.08 -23.19 -18.44
N GLY A 198 -1.91 -24.05 -19.01
CA GLY A 198 -1.74 -24.51 -20.39
C GLY A 198 -1.93 -23.35 -21.36
N PHE A 199 -1.03 -23.18 -22.32
CA PHE A 199 -1.10 -22.12 -23.32
C PHE A 199 -1.00 -22.66 -24.73
N LYS A 200 -2.03 -22.36 -25.53
CA LYS A 200 -2.14 -22.83 -26.92
C LYS A 200 -2.82 -21.76 -27.78
N ASP A 201 -2.31 -21.57 -29.00
CA ASP A 201 -2.89 -20.64 -29.98
C ASP A 201 -3.10 -19.21 -29.44
N GLY A 202 -2.17 -18.75 -28.60
CA GLY A 202 -2.20 -17.41 -28.00
C GLY A 202 -3.15 -17.25 -26.81
N LYS A 203 -3.72 -18.35 -26.27
CA LYS A 203 -4.70 -18.32 -25.17
C LYS A 203 -4.40 -19.36 -24.11
N ILE A 204 -4.80 -19.06 -22.88
CA ILE A 204 -4.81 -20.04 -21.79
C ILE A 204 -5.99 -20.98 -22.02
N ASN A 205 -5.74 -22.28 -22.00
CA ASN A 205 -6.75 -23.32 -22.26
C ASN A 205 -6.87 -24.35 -21.13
N GLU A 206 -5.99 -24.32 -20.14
CA GLU A 206 -6.00 -25.25 -19.01
C GLU A 206 -5.42 -24.60 -17.75
N ILE A 207 -5.97 -24.94 -16.60
CA ILE A 207 -5.42 -24.62 -15.27
C ILE A 207 -5.08 -25.93 -14.58
N GLY A 208 -3.79 -26.20 -14.41
CA GLY A 208 -3.30 -27.31 -13.62
C GLY A 208 -3.04 -26.88 -12.18
N PHE A 209 -3.60 -27.61 -11.22
CA PHE A 209 -3.45 -27.33 -9.80
C PHE A 209 -3.21 -28.61 -9.00
N GLU A 210 -2.65 -28.45 -7.81
CA GLU A 210 -2.46 -29.52 -6.85
C GLU A 210 -3.42 -29.36 -5.68
N LYS A 211 -4.10 -30.43 -5.30
CA LYS A 211 -4.99 -30.48 -4.14
C LYS A 211 -4.83 -31.83 -3.45
N ASP A 212 -4.64 -31.82 -2.13
CA ASP A 212 -4.45 -33.03 -1.32
C ASP A 212 -3.35 -33.97 -1.86
N GLY A 213 -2.26 -33.38 -2.39
CA GLY A 213 -1.13 -34.09 -3.01
C GLY A 213 -1.41 -34.70 -4.38
N ARG A 214 -2.56 -34.41 -5.00
CA ARG A 214 -2.96 -34.90 -6.33
C ARG A 214 -2.97 -33.76 -7.33
N LYS A 215 -2.53 -34.06 -8.56
CA LYS A 215 -2.63 -33.14 -9.69
C LYS A 215 -4.02 -33.25 -10.32
N GLU A 216 -4.62 -32.11 -10.55
CA GLU A 216 -5.96 -31.92 -11.11
C GLU A 216 -5.89 -30.83 -12.19
N ASN A 217 -6.76 -30.90 -13.19
CA ASN A 217 -6.79 -29.93 -14.28
C ASN A 217 -8.22 -29.42 -14.52
N ILE A 218 -8.35 -28.15 -14.88
CA ILE A 218 -9.59 -27.55 -15.40
C ILE A 218 -9.32 -27.07 -16.82
N THR A 219 -10.07 -27.58 -17.79
CA THR A 219 -10.05 -27.09 -19.16
C THR A 219 -10.85 -25.79 -19.27
N ILE A 220 -10.30 -24.80 -19.97
CA ILE A 220 -10.96 -23.54 -20.31
C ILE A 220 -11.46 -23.64 -21.75
N GLY A 221 -12.77 -23.56 -21.95
CA GLY A 221 -13.39 -23.59 -23.26
C GLY A 221 -13.10 -22.33 -24.09
N ALA A 222 -13.37 -22.41 -25.40
CA ALA A 222 -13.06 -21.32 -26.34
C ALA A 222 -13.78 -19.99 -26.04
N ASN A 223 -14.92 -20.05 -25.33
CA ASN A 223 -15.73 -18.90 -24.93
C ASN A 223 -15.65 -18.58 -23.43
N ASP A 224 -14.79 -19.29 -22.70
CA ASP A 224 -14.61 -19.06 -21.27
C ASP A 224 -13.53 -17.99 -21.05
N TYR A 225 -13.58 -17.35 -19.89
CA TYR A 225 -12.63 -16.32 -19.49
C TYR A 225 -11.94 -16.71 -18.20
N MET A 226 -10.65 -16.39 -18.11
CA MET A 226 -9.87 -16.51 -16.88
C MET A 226 -9.60 -15.14 -16.30
N LEU A 227 -9.94 -14.97 -15.02
CA LEU A 227 -9.59 -13.80 -14.21
C LEU A 227 -8.57 -14.25 -13.17
N SER A 228 -7.32 -13.84 -13.33
CA SER A 228 -6.25 -14.20 -12.40
C SER A 228 -5.95 -13.06 -11.43
N THR A 229 -5.85 -13.41 -10.16
CA THR A 229 -5.35 -12.54 -9.08
C THR A 229 -4.03 -13.04 -8.49
N VAL A 230 -3.42 -14.07 -9.11
CA VAL A 230 -2.08 -14.56 -8.77
C VAL A 230 -1.05 -13.46 -9.05
N PRO A 231 0.01 -13.31 -8.23
CA PRO A 231 1.10 -12.38 -8.51
C PRO A 231 1.62 -12.53 -9.94
N LEU A 232 1.74 -11.41 -10.66
CA LEU A 232 2.02 -11.42 -12.10
C LEU A 232 3.36 -12.12 -12.42
N ASN A 233 4.37 -11.92 -11.58
CA ASN A 233 5.67 -12.59 -11.68
C ASN A 233 5.53 -14.11 -11.62
N GLU A 234 4.76 -14.62 -10.66
CA GLU A 234 4.52 -16.06 -10.52
C GLU A 234 3.64 -16.59 -11.65
N MET A 235 2.57 -15.89 -11.99
CA MET A 235 1.62 -16.30 -13.04
C MET A 235 2.33 -16.48 -14.38
N VAL A 236 3.21 -15.55 -14.77
CA VAL A 236 4.01 -15.69 -16.01
C VAL A 236 4.84 -16.97 -15.95
N LEU A 237 5.49 -17.26 -14.83
CA LEU A 237 6.32 -18.46 -14.67
C LEU A 237 5.51 -19.77 -14.62
N MET A 238 4.21 -19.71 -14.36
CA MET A 238 3.30 -20.87 -14.40
C MET A 238 2.84 -21.22 -15.82
N ILE A 239 2.98 -20.33 -16.81
CA ILE A 239 2.50 -20.59 -18.18
C ILE A 239 3.36 -21.68 -18.83
N ASP A 240 2.70 -22.79 -19.20
CA ASP A 240 3.31 -23.90 -19.91
C ASP A 240 3.35 -23.59 -21.42
N GLY A 241 4.56 -23.33 -21.93
CA GLY A 241 4.78 -22.97 -23.32
C GLY A 241 6.02 -22.09 -23.55
N ALA A 242 6.24 -21.74 -24.82
CA ALA A 242 7.33 -20.86 -25.23
C ALA A 242 6.98 -19.39 -24.92
N ILE A 243 7.08 -19.00 -23.65
CA ILE A 243 7.08 -17.59 -23.26
C ILE A 243 8.37 -16.97 -23.81
N PRO A 244 8.30 -15.81 -24.51
CA PRO A 244 9.50 -15.11 -24.94
C PRO A 244 10.44 -14.83 -23.76
N GLU A 245 11.75 -15.06 -23.94
CA GLU A 245 12.72 -14.96 -22.85
C GLU A 245 12.72 -13.56 -22.21
N GLU A 246 12.57 -12.50 -23.01
CA GLU A 246 12.46 -11.13 -22.52
C GLU A 246 11.31 -10.94 -21.52
N VAL A 247 10.18 -11.64 -21.71
CA VAL A 247 9.02 -11.60 -20.81
C VAL A 247 9.30 -12.37 -19.52
N ARG A 248 9.95 -13.53 -19.63
CA ARG A 248 10.38 -14.34 -18.48
C ARG A 248 11.35 -13.56 -17.59
N GLU A 249 12.37 -12.94 -18.20
CA GLU A 249 13.32 -12.10 -17.48
C GLU A 249 12.64 -10.89 -16.83
N ALA A 250 11.70 -10.24 -17.52
CA ALA A 250 10.96 -9.11 -16.95
C ALA A 250 10.13 -9.54 -15.73
N ALA A 251 9.46 -10.70 -15.79
CA ALA A 251 8.69 -11.24 -14.67
C ALA A 251 9.59 -11.55 -13.47
N GLN A 252 10.78 -12.11 -13.68
CA GLN A 252 11.75 -12.41 -12.62
C GLN A 252 12.35 -11.16 -11.96
N LYS A 253 12.36 -10.01 -12.66
CA LYS A 253 12.82 -8.72 -12.13
C LYS A 253 11.76 -7.99 -11.30
N LEU A 254 10.51 -8.46 -11.29
CA LEU A 254 9.46 -7.90 -10.44
C LEU A 254 9.69 -8.33 -9.00
N ASP A 255 10.09 -7.36 -8.17
CA ASP A 255 10.41 -7.56 -6.77
C ASP A 255 9.24 -7.20 -5.85
N PHE A 256 9.27 -7.73 -4.63
CA PHE A 256 8.28 -7.47 -3.60
C PHE A 256 8.88 -7.57 -2.20
N THR A 257 8.30 -6.83 -1.26
CA THR A 257 8.68 -6.88 0.15
C THR A 257 7.77 -7.86 0.87
N SER A 258 8.35 -8.82 1.59
CA SER A 258 7.58 -9.70 2.49
C SER A 258 7.24 -8.96 3.79
N GLU A 259 6.03 -9.17 4.30
CA GLU A 259 5.61 -8.63 5.59
C GLU A 259 5.59 -9.71 6.68
N VAL A 260 6.08 -9.36 7.86
CA VAL A 260 6.03 -10.22 9.05
C VAL A 260 5.11 -9.59 10.08
N PHE A 261 4.05 -10.29 10.45
CA PHE A 261 3.10 -9.84 11.45
C PHE A 261 3.44 -10.42 12.82
N LEU A 262 3.70 -9.53 13.78
CA LEU A 262 3.86 -9.88 15.19
C LEU A 262 2.65 -9.38 15.98
N TYR A 263 1.95 -10.30 16.63
CA TYR A 263 0.83 -9.97 17.50
C TYR A 263 1.23 -10.17 18.96
N MET A 264 0.88 -9.20 19.80
CA MET A 264 1.11 -9.23 21.24
C MET A 264 -0.21 -9.03 21.96
N ASN A 265 -0.69 -10.07 22.63
CA ASN A 265 -1.87 -9.99 23.48
C ASN A 265 -1.47 -9.47 24.85
N VAL A 266 -2.15 -8.42 25.31
CA VAL A 266 -1.90 -7.81 26.60
C VAL A 266 -3.15 -8.01 27.45
N ASN A 267 -3.04 -8.81 28.51
CA ASN A 267 -4.06 -8.86 29.54
C ASN A 267 -4.03 -7.51 30.27
N ARG A 268 -5.10 -6.74 30.13
CA ARG A 268 -5.29 -5.49 30.86
C ARG A 268 -6.12 -5.73 32.10
#